data_AF-A0A0G3VJL7-F1
#
_entry.id   AF-A0A0G3VJL7-F1
#
_cell.length_a   1.000
_cell.length_b   1.000
_cell.length_c   1.000
_cell.angle_alpha   90.00
_cell.angle_beta   90.00
_cell.angle_gamma   90.00
#
_symmetry.space_group_name_H-M   'P 1'
#
loop_
_entity.id
_entity.type
_entity.pdbx_description
1 polymer ?
#
loop_
_entity_poly.entity_id
_entity_poly.type
_entity_poly.pdbx_seq_one_letter_code
_entity_poly.pdbx_strand_id
1 'polypeptide(L)'
;VLSLNSIKCIEPGSFAKIHLGELVLRSIFENFNVMHTSLLGLNDLQVNRLIVGEFSDQWRLRDFQSGLLSGLCQVQMQEFVLICFRKFRSNTDTLFNCISNVSSIRLVDLGLEELSEVPMFSQVKQLECKKCDFDEVPAKKISLFKELRVFRMTKGTYLKSFEQKFENLSKLEVIDLSENRLSFKHCCSPQFQNCPNLKHLNLSFNSAISLSGDFTNVKNLLYLDLQHTKLTGSG
;
A
#
# COMPACT_ATOMS: atom_id res chain seq x y z
N VAL A 1 16.57 -11.30 11.21
CA VAL A 1 15.35 -10.87 11.94
C VAL A 1 15.78 -10.28 13.27
N LEU A 2 15.35 -9.06 13.61
CA LEU A 2 15.68 -8.40 14.89
C LEU A 2 14.46 -8.20 15.80
N SER A 3 13.28 -8.68 15.41
CA SER A 3 12.01 -8.47 16.12
C SER A 3 12.07 -8.82 17.62
N LEU A 4 11.28 -8.11 18.43
CA LEU A 4 11.15 -8.29 19.90
C LEU A 4 12.42 -8.03 20.72
N ASN A 5 13.47 -7.46 20.13
CA ASN A 5 14.63 -6.95 20.88
C ASN A 5 14.40 -5.50 21.28
N SER A 6 14.67 -5.12 22.53
CA SER A 6 14.61 -3.72 22.98
C SER A 6 15.84 -2.94 22.52
N ILE A 7 15.85 -2.55 21.24
CA ILE A 7 16.95 -1.81 20.61
C ILE A 7 16.83 -0.33 20.97
N LYS A 8 17.86 0.21 21.61
CA LYS A 8 17.93 1.62 22.03
C LYS A 8 18.38 2.56 20.90
N CYS A 9 19.21 2.06 20.00
CA CYS A 9 19.72 2.78 18.83
C CYS A 9 20.36 1.79 17.86
N ILE A 10 20.38 2.12 16.58
CA ILE A 10 21.26 1.53 15.58
C ILE A 10 22.25 2.63 15.19
N GLU A 11 23.54 2.42 15.43
CA GLU A 11 24.55 3.45 15.15
C GLU A 11 24.74 3.64 13.64
N PRO A 12 24.86 4.90 13.15
CA PRO A 12 25.19 5.18 11.76
C PRO A 12 26.42 4.41 11.29
N GLY A 13 26.31 3.78 10.11
CA GLY A 13 27.39 2.98 9.53
C GLY A 13 27.43 1.52 9.98
N SER A 14 26.62 1.11 10.97
CA SER A 14 26.56 -0.30 11.41
C SER A 14 26.19 -1.28 10.30
N PHE A 15 25.41 -0.82 9.31
CA PHE A 15 24.98 -1.60 8.15
C PHE A 15 25.68 -1.21 6.85
N ALA A 16 26.73 -0.39 6.91
CA ALA A 16 27.46 0.02 5.72
C ALA A 16 28.05 -1.21 5.02
N LYS A 17 27.79 -1.35 3.72
CA LYS A 17 28.26 -2.47 2.87
C LYS A 17 27.71 -3.84 3.27
N ILE A 18 26.63 -3.88 4.05
CA ILE A 18 25.92 -5.14 4.36
C ILE A 18 24.83 -5.38 3.32
N HIS A 19 24.75 -6.64 2.87
CA HIS A 19 23.74 -7.14 1.93
C HIS A 19 22.88 -8.20 2.61
N LEU A 20 21.57 -7.99 2.68
CA LEU A 20 20.63 -8.91 3.30
C LEU A 20 19.55 -9.35 2.31
N GLY A 21 19.08 -10.60 2.45
CA GLY A 21 17.84 -11.02 1.80
C GLY A 21 16.63 -10.34 2.45
N GLU A 22 16.58 -10.30 3.77
CA GLU A 22 15.46 -9.70 4.51
C GLU A 22 15.94 -9.12 5.84
N LEU A 23 15.43 -7.93 6.18
CA LEU A 23 15.57 -7.33 7.51
C LEU A 23 14.19 -7.03 8.09
N VAL A 24 13.93 -7.54 9.30
CA VAL A 24 12.65 -7.39 10.00
C VAL A 24 12.87 -6.67 11.31
N LEU A 25 12.26 -5.49 11.43
CA LEU A 25 12.33 -4.55 12.53
C LEU A 25 10.93 -4.39 13.15
N ARG A 26 10.45 -5.42 13.86
CA ARG A 26 9.10 -5.43 14.46
C ARG A 26 9.12 -5.38 15.97
N SER A 27 8.42 -4.40 16.55
CA SER A 27 8.29 -4.19 18.00
C SER A 27 9.64 -4.11 18.72
N ILE A 28 10.59 -3.40 18.10
CA ILE A 28 11.95 -3.27 18.64
C ILE A 28 12.24 -1.90 19.27
N PHE A 29 11.46 -0.88 18.93
CA PHE A 29 11.71 0.49 19.37
C PHE A 29 10.70 0.90 20.44
N GLU A 30 11.17 1.67 21.42
CA GLU A 30 10.35 2.11 22.55
C GLU A 30 9.46 3.31 22.20
N ASN A 31 9.94 4.20 21.34
CA ASN A 31 9.24 5.42 20.95
C ASN A 31 9.69 5.91 19.56
N PHE A 32 8.97 6.93 19.05
CA PHE A 32 9.22 7.52 17.73
C PHE A 32 10.66 7.97 17.53
N ASN A 33 11.27 8.67 18.51
CA ASN A 33 12.62 9.23 18.38
C ASN A 33 13.67 8.13 18.21
N VAL A 34 13.55 7.05 18.99
CA VAL A 34 14.43 5.88 18.92
C VAL A 34 14.30 5.20 17.56
N MET A 35 13.07 5.00 17.08
CA MET A 35 12.83 4.42 15.77
C MET A 35 13.42 5.30 14.66
N HIS A 36 13.08 6.59 14.64
CA HIS A 36 13.55 7.55 13.65
C HIS A 36 15.08 7.58 13.58
N THR A 37 15.74 7.70 14.73
CA THR A 37 17.22 7.71 14.81
C THR A 37 17.82 6.38 14.38
N SER A 38 17.20 5.25 14.74
CA SER A 38 17.68 3.93 14.34
C SER A 38 17.51 3.66 12.84
N LEU A 39 16.46 4.21 12.20
CA LEU A 39 16.29 4.12 10.75
C LEU A 39 17.36 4.92 10.01
N LEU A 40 17.85 6.03 10.57
CA LEU A 40 19.04 6.74 10.03
C LEU A 40 20.30 5.86 10.11
N GLY A 41 20.38 5.00 11.13
CA GLY A 41 21.46 4.02 11.31
C GLY A 41 21.57 2.97 10.20
N LEU A 42 20.52 2.80 9.37
CA LEU A 42 20.49 1.83 8.27
C LEU A 42 21.15 2.34 6.98
N ASN A 43 21.76 3.53 7.00
CA ASN A 43 22.43 4.10 5.83
C ASN A 43 23.33 3.09 5.09
N ASP A 44 23.27 3.10 3.75
CA ASP A 44 24.03 2.22 2.85
C ASP A 44 23.73 0.71 2.97
N LEU A 45 22.68 0.32 3.70
CA LEU A 45 22.17 -1.04 3.69
C LEU A 45 21.63 -1.39 2.30
N GLN A 46 21.98 -2.58 1.81
CA GLN A 46 21.31 -3.21 0.67
C GLN A 46 20.48 -4.39 1.18
N VAL A 47 19.17 -4.38 0.93
CA VAL A 47 18.26 -5.42 1.42
C VAL A 47 17.16 -5.72 0.41
N ASN A 48 16.88 -6.99 0.09
CA ASN A 48 15.77 -7.25 -0.85
C ASN A 48 14.43 -6.85 -0.24
N ARG A 49 14.20 -7.19 1.03
CA ARG A 49 12.94 -6.91 1.74
C ARG A 49 13.17 -6.30 3.12
N LEU A 50 12.64 -5.10 3.33
CA LEU A 50 12.66 -4.41 4.63
C LEU A 50 11.26 -4.35 5.23
N ILE A 51 11.10 -4.89 6.45
CA ILE A 51 9.84 -4.85 7.20
C ILE A 51 10.02 -4.00 8.44
N VAL A 52 9.16 -3.02 8.62
CA VAL A 52 9.19 -2.07 9.73
C VAL A 52 7.81 -1.97 10.37
N GLY A 53 7.74 -2.04 11.70
CA GLY A 53 6.51 -1.75 12.43
C GLY A 53 6.34 -2.54 13.71
N GLU A 54 5.12 -3.00 13.98
CA GLU A 54 4.76 -3.65 15.25
C GLU A 54 4.09 -5.03 15.04
N PHE A 55 3.81 -5.75 16.12
CA PHE A 55 2.86 -6.86 16.14
C PHE A 55 1.46 -6.36 16.50
N SER A 56 0.40 -7.05 16.05
CA SER A 56 -0.98 -6.61 16.26
C SER A 56 -1.40 -6.57 17.74
N ASP A 57 -0.70 -7.33 18.58
CA ASP A 57 -0.84 -7.41 20.03
C ASP A 57 0.20 -6.56 20.80
N GLN A 58 1.14 -5.91 20.09
CA GLN A 58 2.17 -5.03 20.64
C GLN A 58 1.92 -3.58 20.20
N TRP A 59 1.97 -2.63 21.13
CA TRP A 59 1.45 -1.28 20.91
C TRP A 59 2.42 -0.20 21.43
N ARG A 60 3.73 -0.46 21.33
CA ARG A 60 4.77 0.48 21.77
C ARG A 60 4.71 1.76 20.95
N LEU A 61 4.66 1.61 19.64
CA LEU A 61 4.47 2.69 18.69
C LEU A 61 3.02 2.70 18.20
N ARG A 62 2.26 3.71 18.61
CA ARG A 62 0.85 3.82 18.19
C ARG A 62 0.66 4.68 16.95
N ASP A 63 1.46 5.73 16.84
CA ASP A 63 1.20 6.83 15.92
C ASP A 63 2.36 6.96 14.93
N PHE A 64 2.04 6.94 13.64
CA PHE A 64 2.94 7.40 12.59
C PHE A 64 3.03 8.92 12.66
N GLN A 65 4.25 9.44 12.54
CA GLN A 65 4.52 10.87 12.49
C GLN A 65 5.32 11.22 11.24
N SER A 66 5.15 12.45 10.77
CA SER A 66 5.87 12.95 9.61
C SER A 66 7.38 12.84 9.78
N GLY A 67 8.08 12.41 8.72
CA GLY A 67 9.52 12.24 8.72
C GLY A 67 10.02 10.92 9.30
N LEU A 68 9.16 10.04 9.83
CA LEU A 68 9.56 8.76 10.42
C LEU A 68 10.53 7.96 9.53
N LEU A 69 10.23 7.90 8.23
CA LEU A 69 10.95 7.10 7.25
C LEU A 69 12.11 7.85 6.59
N SER A 70 12.47 9.06 7.06
CA SER A 70 13.49 9.91 6.40
C SER A 70 14.87 9.25 6.33
N GLY A 71 15.19 8.38 7.29
CA GLY A 71 16.46 7.63 7.30
C GLY A 71 16.58 6.53 6.25
N LEU A 72 15.47 6.17 5.58
CA LEU A 72 15.47 5.11 4.58
C LEU A 72 15.91 5.58 3.19
N CYS A 73 16.11 6.88 2.98
CA CYS A 73 16.38 7.45 1.65
C CYS A 73 17.69 6.94 1.01
N GLN A 74 18.62 6.41 1.80
CA GLN A 74 19.89 5.85 1.34
C GLN A 74 19.95 4.31 1.47
N VAL A 75 18.82 3.69 1.80
CA VAL A 75 18.71 2.23 1.85
C VAL A 75 18.29 1.73 0.48
N GLN A 76 19.05 0.80 -0.08
CA GLN A 76 18.69 0.16 -1.34
C GLN A 76 17.80 -1.04 -1.05
N MET A 77 16.55 -0.99 -1.51
CA MET A 77 15.61 -2.09 -1.29
C MET A 77 14.65 -2.35 -2.46
N GLN A 78 14.20 -3.60 -2.60
CA GLN A 78 13.23 -3.99 -3.63
C GLN A 78 11.78 -3.97 -3.10
N GLU A 79 11.56 -4.46 -1.88
CA GLU A 79 10.27 -4.49 -1.20
C GLU A 79 10.35 -3.78 0.16
N PHE A 80 9.39 -2.90 0.41
CA PHE A 80 9.20 -2.26 1.70
C PHE A 80 7.84 -2.64 2.28
N VAL A 81 7.82 -3.00 3.57
CA VAL A 81 6.60 -3.35 4.30
C VAL A 81 6.48 -2.51 5.56
N LEU A 82 5.40 -1.73 5.66
CA LEU A 82 5.02 -1.02 6.87
C LEU A 82 3.83 -1.73 7.51
N ILE A 83 3.92 -2.06 8.79
CA ILE A 83 2.91 -2.89 9.47
C ILE A 83 2.52 -2.39 10.86
N CYS A 84 1.22 -2.44 11.19
CA CYS A 84 0.68 -2.19 12.53
C CYS A 84 0.91 -0.79 13.11
N PHE A 85 0.56 0.29 12.38
CA PHE A 85 0.46 1.65 12.94
C PHE A 85 -1.02 2.07 13.03
N ARG A 86 -1.47 2.57 14.20
CA ARG A 86 -2.90 2.79 14.46
C ARG A 86 -3.40 4.18 14.09
N LYS A 87 -2.55 5.20 14.14
CA LYS A 87 -2.94 6.57 13.79
C LYS A 87 -1.87 7.22 12.92
N PHE A 88 -2.31 8.01 11.95
CA PHE A 88 -1.42 8.86 11.16
C PHE A 88 -1.71 10.31 11.54
N ARG A 89 -0.87 10.89 12.41
CA ARG A 89 -1.03 12.28 12.83
C ARG A 89 -0.46 13.20 11.76
N SER A 90 -1.21 14.24 11.38
CA SER A 90 -0.73 15.34 10.51
C SER A 90 -0.41 14.95 9.07
N ASN A 91 -1.30 14.17 8.43
CA ASN A 91 -1.25 13.76 7.03
C ASN A 91 -0.06 12.86 6.65
N THR A 92 -0.20 12.16 5.53
CA THR A 92 0.72 11.10 5.06
C THR A 92 1.78 11.64 4.10
N ASP A 93 2.00 12.95 4.12
CA ASP A 93 2.79 13.70 3.13
C ASP A 93 4.22 13.16 2.98
N THR A 94 4.80 12.63 4.06
CA THR A 94 6.16 12.10 4.06
C THR A 94 6.26 10.57 3.99
N LEU A 95 5.12 9.86 3.91
CA LEU A 95 5.07 8.39 3.91
C LEU A 95 5.90 7.82 2.76
N PHE A 96 5.83 8.44 1.58
CA PHE A 96 6.41 7.90 0.35
C PHE A 96 7.78 8.48 -0.01
N ASN A 97 8.27 9.50 0.69
CA ASN A 97 9.45 10.28 0.30
C ASN A 97 10.70 9.41 0.03
N CYS A 98 10.99 8.46 0.93
CA CYS A 98 12.16 7.60 0.82
C CYS A 98 11.87 6.20 0.27
N ILE A 99 10.59 5.83 0.09
CA ILE A 99 10.19 4.49 -0.33
C ILE A 99 9.60 4.45 -1.75
N SER A 100 9.55 5.58 -2.45
CA SER A 100 8.95 5.65 -3.80
C SER A 100 9.80 5.05 -4.92
N ASN A 101 11.07 4.77 -4.66
CA ASN A 101 11.98 4.19 -5.66
C ASN A 101 12.06 2.64 -5.57
N VAL A 102 11.28 2.02 -4.68
CA VAL A 102 11.24 0.56 -4.53
C VAL A 102 10.31 -0.07 -5.57
N SER A 103 10.44 -1.38 -5.81
CA SER A 103 9.57 -2.09 -6.74
C SER A 103 8.21 -2.46 -6.12
N SER A 104 8.18 -2.77 -4.83
CA SER A 104 6.96 -3.17 -4.11
C SER A 104 6.81 -2.48 -2.76
N ILE A 105 5.62 -1.94 -2.49
CA ILE A 105 5.24 -1.39 -1.20
C ILE A 105 4.04 -2.19 -0.67
N ARG A 106 4.12 -2.60 0.60
CA ARG A 106 3.01 -3.23 1.31
C ARG A 106 2.73 -2.48 2.61
N LEU A 107 1.49 -2.03 2.75
CA LEU A 107 0.95 -1.32 3.89
C LEU A 107 -0.08 -2.24 4.57
N VAL A 108 0.20 -2.68 5.80
CA VAL A 108 -0.55 -3.77 6.44
C VAL A 108 -1.03 -3.40 7.84
N ASP A 109 -2.33 -3.56 8.12
CA ASP A 109 -2.94 -3.27 9.44
C ASP A 109 -2.63 -1.83 9.90
N LEU A 110 -2.92 -0.85 9.03
CA LEU A 110 -2.61 0.56 9.26
C LEU A 110 -3.90 1.38 9.42
N GLY A 111 -3.96 2.27 10.41
CA GLY A 111 -5.01 3.30 10.53
C GLY A 111 -4.83 4.43 9.53
N LEU A 112 -4.55 4.07 8.28
CA LEU A 112 -4.29 4.94 7.16
C LEU A 112 -5.61 5.19 6.42
N GLU A 113 -6.11 6.41 6.47
CA GLU A 113 -7.42 6.81 5.92
C GLU A 113 -7.31 7.46 4.54
N GLU A 114 -6.15 8.03 4.20
CA GLU A 114 -5.90 8.69 2.91
C GLU A 114 -4.45 8.53 2.43
N LEU A 115 -4.19 8.90 1.16
CA LEU A 115 -2.85 9.05 0.59
C LEU A 115 -2.65 10.52 0.22
N SER A 116 -1.65 11.17 0.81
CA SER A 116 -1.49 12.62 0.70
C SER A 116 -0.61 12.98 -0.49
N GLU A 117 0.67 12.57 -0.52
CA GLU A 117 1.58 12.84 -1.65
C GLU A 117 2.25 11.58 -2.20
N VAL A 118 2.42 11.54 -3.52
CA VAL A 118 3.20 10.51 -4.22
C VAL A 118 4.23 11.22 -5.10
N PRO A 119 5.54 10.99 -4.90
CA PRO A 119 6.58 11.57 -5.74
C PRO A 119 6.41 11.21 -7.23
N MET A 120 6.52 12.21 -8.12
CA MET A 120 6.30 12.06 -9.56
C MET A 120 7.19 10.99 -10.23
N PHE A 121 8.35 10.72 -9.64
CA PHE A 121 9.37 9.80 -10.15
C PHE A 121 9.24 8.37 -9.59
N SER A 122 8.11 8.04 -8.98
CA SER A 122 7.91 6.72 -8.36
C SER A 122 8.12 5.57 -9.35
N GLN A 123 8.89 4.56 -8.92
CA GLN A 123 9.18 3.34 -9.67
C GLN A 123 8.38 2.12 -9.16
N VAL A 124 7.39 2.37 -8.30
CA VAL A 124 6.60 1.31 -7.66
C VAL A 124 5.77 0.57 -8.70
N LYS A 125 5.99 -0.73 -8.78
CA LYS A 125 5.27 -1.64 -9.69
C LYS A 125 4.16 -2.39 -8.97
N GLN A 126 4.27 -2.56 -7.66
CA GLN A 126 3.28 -3.26 -6.84
C GLN A 126 2.96 -2.47 -5.58
N LEU A 127 1.69 -2.17 -5.37
CA LEU A 127 1.20 -1.51 -4.16
C LEU A 127 0.10 -2.35 -3.54
N GLU A 128 0.27 -2.72 -2.27
CA GLU A 128 -0.72 -3.43 -1.48
C GLU A 128 -1.09 -2.61 -0.23
N CYS A 129 -2.37 -2.36 -0.04
CA CYS A 129 -2.97 -1.87 1.19
C CYS A 129 -3.86 -2.98 1.77
N LYS A 130 -3.44 -3.62 2.85
CA LYS A 130 -4.18 -4.71 3.47
C LYS A 130 -4.62 -4.31 4.86
N LYS A 131 -5.93 -4.36 5.14
CA LYS A 131 -6.49 -3.97 6.44
C LYS A 131 -6.09 -2.53 6.79
N CYS A 132 -6.43 -1.60 5.90
CA CYS A 132 -6.28 -0.17 6.12
C CYS A 132 -7.64 0.52 6.26
N ASP A 133 -7.65 1.74 6.79
CA ASP A 133 -8.88 2.42 7.27
C ASP A 133 -9.52 3.38 6.25
N PHE A 134 -9.09 3.34 4.99
CA PHE A 134 -9.75 4.04 3.89
C PHE A 134 -11.24 3.71 3.78
N ASP A 135 -12.05 4.72 3.48
CA ASP A 135 -13.48 4.56 3.21
C ASP A 135 -13.82 4.58 1.69
N GLU A 136 -12.98 5.22 0.89
CA GLU A 136 -13.05 5.32 -0.57
C GLU A 136 -11.77 4.75 -1.22
N VAL A 137 -11.90 4.07 -2.38
CA VAL A 137 -10.73 3.68 -3.17
C VAL A 137 -10.04 4.95 -3.71
N PRO A 138 -8.79 5.27 -3.32
CA PRO A 138 -8.15 6.53 -3.65
C PRO A 138 -7.55 6.53 -5.06
N ALA A 139 -8.37 6.20 -6.08
CA ALA A 139 -7.93 5.88 -7.43
C ALA A 139 -7.10 6.99 -8.08
N LYS A 140 -7.41 8.27 -7.83
CA LYS A 140 -6.61 9.40 -8.34
C LYS A 140 -5.21 9.44 -7.75
N LYS A 141 -5.05 9.17 -6.45
CA LYS A 141 -3.74 9.14 -5.78
C LYS A 141 -2.94 7.92 -6.22
N ILE A 142 -3.59 6.76 -6.33
CA ILE A 142 -2.97 5.54 -6.87
C ILE A 142 -2.49 5.74 -8.32
N SER A 143 -3.20 6.57 -9.09
CA SER A 143 -2.83 6.90 -10.46
C SER A 143 -1.53 7.70 -10.59
N LEU A 144 -0.97 8.19 -9.50
CA LEU A 144 0.35 8.85 -9.48
C LEU A 144 1.51 7.83 -9.60
N PHE A 145 1.27 6.55 -9.28
CA PHE A 145 2.24 5.48 -9.49
C PHE A 145 2.25 5.04 -10.96
N LYS A 146 2.94 5.78 -11.83
CA LYS A 146 2.91 5.55 -13.30
C LYS A 146 3.48 4.21 -13.76
N GLU A 147 4.31 3.58 -12.94
CA GLU A 147 4.88 2.25 -13.20
C GLU A 147 4.04 1.10 -12.63
N LEU A 148 2.90 1.40 -12.01
CA LEU A 148 2.09 0.41 -11.29
C LEU A 148 1.54 -0.66 -12.24
N ARG A 149 1.79 -1.92 -11.87
CA ARG A 149 1.31 -3.13 -12.56
C ARG A 149 0.31 -3.90 -11.74
N VAL A 150 0.46 -3.86 -10.42
CA VAL A 150 -0.38 -4.60 -9.48
C VAL A 150 -0.83 -3.66 -8.37
N PHE A 151 -2.14 -3.50 -8.25
CA PHE A 151 -2.76 -2.78 -7.15
C PHE A 151 -3.64 -3.73 -6.35
N ARG A 152 -3.41 -3.82 -5.04
CA ARG A 152 -4.25 -4.61 -4.13
C ARG A 152 -4.70 -3.75 -2.97
N MET A 153 -5.99 -3.78 -2.68
CA MET A 153 -6.58 -3.13 -1.53
C MET A 153 -7.61 -4.08 -0.92
N THR A 154 -7.24 -4.79 0.15
CA THR A 154 -8.02 -5.93 0.65
C THR A 154 -8.24 -5.87 2.15
N LYS A 155 -9.30 -6.51 2.63
CA LYS A 155 -9.62 -6.62 4.07
C LYS A 155 -9.79 -5.27 4.76
N GLY A 156 -10.16 -4.22 4.01
CA GLY A 156 -10.48 -2.90 4.53
C GLY A 156 -11.85 -2.91 5.18
N THR A 157 -11.91 -2.69 6.50
CA THR A 157 -13.16 -2.74 7.27
C THR A 157 -14.08 -1.55 7.03
N TYR A 158 -13.53 -0.45 6.51
CA TYR A 158 -14.24 0.80 6.26
C TYR A 158 -14.44 1.10 4.77
N LEU A 159 -13.72 0.39 3.90
CA LEU A 159 -13.69 0.63 2.45
C LEU A 159 -15.03 0.26 1.81
N LYS A 160 -15.86 1.26 1.58
CA LYS A 160 -17.27 1.13 1.22
C LYS A 160 -17.61 1.69 -0.15
N SER A 161 -16.76 2.55 -0.73
CA SER A 161 -17.06 3.22 -1.99
C SER A 161 -15.88 3.18 -2.97
N PHE A 162 -16.23 3.30 -4.25
CA PHE A 162 -15.29 3.40 -5.37
C PHE A 162 -15.92 4.29 -6.44
N GLU A 163 -15.91 5.59 -6.19
CA GLU A 163 -16.46 6.64 -7.05
C GLU A 163 -15.37 7.29 -7.91
N GLN A 164 -14.15 7.37 -7.40
CA GLN A 164 -13.01 7.90 -8.16
C GLN A 164 -12.60 6.95 -9.28
N LYS A 165 -12.22 7.50 -10.43
CA LYS A 165 -11.68 6.73 -11.55
C LYS A 165 -10.16 6.75 -11.51
N PHE A 166 -9.54 5.67 -11.98
CA PHE A 166 -8.11 5.68 -12.29
C PHE A 166 -7.82 6.63 -13.46
N GLU A 167 -6.60 7.16 -13.51
CA GLU A 167 -6.15 8.13 -14.51
C GLU A 167 -4.81 7.68 -15.11
N ASN A 168 -4.83 7.32 -16.39
CA ASN A 168 -3.64 6.96 -17.17
C ASN A 168 -2.73 5.91 -16.48
N LEU A 169 -3.30 4.76 -16.10
CA LEU A 169 -2.59 3.61 -15.56
C LEU A 169 -2.37 2.57 -16.66
N SER A 170 -1.61 2.96 -17.69
CA SER A 170 -1.41 2.14 -18.89
C SER A 170 -0.65 0.83 -18.63
N LYS A 171 0.10 0.72 -17.53
CA LYS A 171 0.86 -0.50 -17.16
C LYS A 171 0.11 -1.42 -16.20
N LEU A 172 -1.06 -1.01 -15.70
CA LEU A 172 -1.78 -1.76 -14.69
C LEU A 172 -2.42 -3.02 -15.29
N GLU A 173 -2.09 -4.17 -14.71
CA GLU A 173 -2.52 -5.49 -15.18
C GLU A 173 -3.42 -6.20 -14.16
N VAL A 174 -3.25 -5.90 -12.87
CA VAL A 174 -3.97 -6.57 -11.78
C VAL A 174 -4.57 -5.55 -10.83
N ILE A 175 -5.87 -5.66 -10.60
CA ILE A 175 -6.60 -4.98 -9.54
C ILE A 175 -7.26 -6.03 -8.65
N ASP A 176 -6.94 -5.99 -7.37
CA ASP A 176 -7.58 -6.81 -6.35
C ASP A 176 -8.20 -5.93 -5.28
N LEU A 177 -9.53 -5.83 -5.28
CA LEU A 177 -10.32 -5.11 -4.28
C LEU A 177 -11.21 -6.07 -3.48
N SER A 178 -10.79 -7.32 -3.31
CA SER A 178 -11.59 -8.32 -2.61
C SER A 178 -11.62 -8.14 -1.09
N GLU A 179 -12.62 -8.76 -0.47
CA GLU A 179 -12.78 -8.79 0.99
C GLU A 179 -12.90 -7.38 1.59
N ASN A 180 -13.68 -6.50 0.98
CA ASN A 180 -13.98 -5.17 1.51
C ASN A 180 -15.50 -5.03 1.74
N ARG A 181 -16.01 -3.80 1.79
CA ARG A 181 -17.45 -3.50 1.92
C ARG A 181 -17.94 -2.66 0.75
N LEU A 182 -17.31 -2.80 -0.41
CA LEU A 182 -17.56 -1.90 -1.53
C LEU A 182 -19.00 -1.99 -2.02
N SER A 183 -19.60 -0.82 -2.17
CA SER A 183 -20.84 -0.61 -2.87
C SER A 183 -20.66 0.50 -3.90
N PHE A 184 -20.76 0.17 -5.19
CA PHE A 184 -20.61 1.17 -6.26
C PHE A 184 -21.41 0.79 -7.50
N LYS A 185 -21.57 1.75 -8.40
CA LYS A 185 -22.34 1.62 -9.64
C LYS A 185 -21.43 1.77 -10.86
N HIS A 186 -21.97 1.48 -12.04
CA HIS A 186 -21.28 1.66 -13.32
C HIS A 186 -20.06 0.76 -13.50
N CYS A 187 -20.08 -0.42 -12.88
CA CYS A 187 -19.13 -1.43 -13.31
C CYS A 187 -19.54 -1.89 -14.73
N CYS A 188 -18.64 -2.05 -15.70
CA CYS A 188 -17.18 -2.03 -15.49
C CYS A 188 -16.42 -1.04 -16.37
N SER A 189 -16.74 -0.91 -17.66
CA SER A 189 -16.03 0.00 -18.58
C SER A 189 -15.90 1.45 -18.06
N PRO A 190 -16.95 2.11 -17.54
CA PRO A 190 -16.83 3.48 -17.04
C PRO A 190 -15.82 3.64 -15.89
N GLN A 191 -15.65 2.59 -15.08
CA GLN A 191 -14.78 2.59 -13.90
C GLN A 191 -13.31 2.31 -14.26
N PHE A 192 -13.08 1.48 -15.27
CA PHE A 192 -11.75 0.97 -15.64
C PHE A 192 -11.25 1.45 -17.02
N GLN A 193 -11.92 2.44 -17.63
CA GLN A 193 -11.59 2.97 -18.97
C GLN A 193 -10.11 3.36 -19.14
N ASN A 194 -9.47 3.84 -18.06
CA ASN A 194 -8.09 4.31 -18.08
C ASN A 194 -7.06 3.23 -17.68
N CYS A 195 -7.47 1.96 -17.69
CA CYS A 195 -6.63 0.79 -17.40
C CYS A 195 -6.66 -0.20 -18.58
N PRO A 196 -6.19 0.19 -19.78
CA PRO A 196 -6.40 -0.58 -21.02
C PRO A 196 -5.74 -1.97 -21.02
N ASN A 197 -4.74 -2.19 -20.16
CA ASN A 197 -4.00 -3.45 -20.05
C ASN A 197 -4.44 -4.31 -18.85
N LEU A 198 -5.58 -4.00 -18.24
CA LEU A 198 -6.12 -4.78 -17.13
C LEU A 198 -6.44 -6.21 -17.58
N LYS A 199 -5.85 -7.19 -16.90
CA LYS A 199 -6.00 -8.63 -17.17
C LYS A 199 -6.72 -9.36 -16.04
N HIS A 200 -6.54 -8.91 -14.81
CA HIS A 200 -7.13 -9.55 -13.62
C HIS A 200 -7.88 -8.51 -12.79
N LEU A 201 -9.16 -8.78 -12.56
CA LEU A 201 -10.03 -7.96 -11.71
C LEU A 201 -10.71 -8.85 -10.68
N ASN A 202 -10.39 -8.63 -9.41
CA ASN A 202 -11.05 -9.29 -8.29
C ASN A 202 -11.87 -8.27 -7.49
N LEU A 203 -13.18 -8.46 -7.47
CA LEU A 203 -14.15 -7.68 -6.68
C LEU A 203 -15.01 -8.60 -5.79
N SER A 204 -14.52 -9.81 -5.50
CA SER A 204 -15.21 -10.79 -4.65
C SER A 204 -15.31 -10.33 -3.19
N PHE A 205 -16.28 -10.88 -2.45
CA PHE A 205 -16.52 -10.55 -1.04
C PHE A 205 -16.67 -9.04 -0.80
N ASN A 206 -17.52 -8.40 -1.60
CA ASN A 206 -17.94 -7.01 -1.44
C ASN A 206 -19.44 -6.91 -1.18
N SER A 207 -19.93 -5.71 -0.85
CA SER A 207 -21.32 -5.52 -0.45
C SER A 207 -22.29 -5.54 -1.64
N ALA A 208 -22.22 -4.57 -2.55
CA ALA A 208 -23.14 -4.49 -3.68
C ALA A 208 -22.57 -3.75 -4.90
N ILE A 209 -22.46 -4.42 -6.04
CA ILE A 209 -21.90 -3.82 -7.26
C ILE A 209 -22.95 -3.81 -8.35
N SER A 210 -23.23 -2.63 -8.91
CA SER A 210 -24.11 -2.51 -10.08
C SER A 210 -23.31 -2.64 -11.38
N LEU A 211 -23.62 -3.70 -12.13
CA LEU A 211 -23.09 -4.01 -13.46
C LEU A 211 -23.86 -3.27 -14.56
N SER A 212 -24.03 -1.96 -14.42
CA SER A 212 -24.79 -1.13 -15.38
C SER A 212 -23.97 -0.62 -16.56
N GLY A 213 -22.66 -0.86 -16.58
CA GLY A 213 -21.78 -0.58 -17.71
C GLY A 213 -21.46 -1.83 -18.54
N ASP A 214 -20.92 -1.62 -19.73
CA ASP A 214 -20.40 -2.71 -20.56
C ASP A 214 -18.97 -3.14 -20.16
N PHE A 215 -18.37 -4.05 -20.93
CA PHE A 215 -16.99 -4.53 -20.76
C PHE A 215 -16.06 -4.14 -21.93
N THR A 216 -16.49 -3.25 -22.82
CA THR A 216 -15.74 -2.86 -24.03
C THR A 216 -14.35 -2.27 -23.75
N ASN A 217 -14.19 -1.51 -22.66
CA ASN A 217 -12.92 -0.90 -22.27
C ASN A 217 -12.01 -1.82 -21.44
N VAL A 218 -12.51 -2.97 -20.99
CA VAL A 218 -11.74 -4.01 -20.27
C VAL A 218 -11.61 -5.27 -21.11
N LYS A 219 -11.53 -5.13 -22.45
CA LYS A 219 -11.46 -6.25 -23.41
C LYS A 219 -10.29 -7.23 -23.22
N ASN A 220 -9.25 -6.82 -22.50
CA ASN A 220 -8.07 -7.64 -22.23
C ASN A 220 -8.20 -8.46 -20.93
N LEU A 221 -9.35 -8.40 -20.26
CA LEU A 221 -9.60 -9.10 -19.01
C LEU A 221 -9.61 -10.62 -19.24
N LEU A 222 -8.73 -11.32 -18.53
CA LEU A 222 -8.57 -12.78 -18.56
C LEU A 222 -9.18 -13.44 -17.32
N TYR A 223 -9.30 -12.69 -16.23
CA TYR A 223 -9.84 -13.17 -14.96
C TYR A 223 -10.76 -12.11 -14.34
N LEU A 224 -11.99 -12.51 -14.04
CA LEU A 224 -12.97 -11.70 -13.32
C LEU A 224 -13.53 -12.52 -12.16
N ASP A 225 -13.43 -11.99 -10.94
CA ASP A 225 -14.00 -12.62 -9.76
C ASP A 225 -14.99 -11.68 -9.06
N LEU A 226 -16.23 -12.15 -8.95
CA LEU A 226 -17.37 -11.48 -8.31
C LEU A 226 -18.01 -12.36 -7.24
N GLN A 227 -17.33 -13.43 -6.80
CA GLN A 227 -17.87 -14.35 -5.81
C GLN A 227 -18.27 -13.63 -4.53
N HIS A 228 -19.38 -14.05 -3.91
CA HIS A 228 -19.86 -13.46 -2.66
C HIS A 228 -20.06 -11.93 -2.70
N THR A 229 -20.41 -11.38 -3.86
CA THR A 229 -20.80 -9.97 -4.03
C THR A 229 -22.24 -9.88 -4.54
N LYS A 230 -23.07 -9.00 -3.95
CA LYS A 230 -24.43 -8.78 -4.46
C LYS A 230 -24.37 -8.00 -5.77
N LEU A 231 -24.72 -8.64 -6.88
CA LEU A 231 -24.75 -8.01 -8.19
C LEU A 231 -26.15 -7.46 -8.49
N THR A 232 -26.22 -6.23 -8.98
CA THR A 232 -27.46 -5.63 -9.51
C THR A 232 -27.23 -5.18 -10.95
N GLY A 233 -28.25 -5.33 -11.80
CA GLY A 233 -28.19 -4.91 -13.20
C GLY A 233 -29.33 -3.96 -13.55
N SER A 234 -29.13 -3.13 -14.57
CA SER A 234 -30.24 -2.54 -15.31
C SER A 234 -30.69 -3.58 -16.33
N GLY A 235 -31.66 -4.40 -15.95
CA GLY A 235 -32.43 -5.18 -16.93
C GLY A 235 -33.09 -4.27 -17.94
#